data_AF-A0A497NR20-F1
#
_entry.id   AF-A0A497NR20-F1
#
_cell.length_a   1.000
_cell.length_b   1.000
_cell.length_c   1.000
_cell.angle_alpha   90.00
_cell.angle_beta   90.00
_cell.angle_gamma   90.00
#
_symmetry.space_group_name_H-M   'P 1'
#
loop_
_entity.id
_entity.type
_entity.pdbx_description
1 polymer ?
#
loop_
_entity_poly.entity_id
_entity_poly.type
_entity_poly.pdbx_seq_one_letter_code
_entity_poly.pdbx_strand_id
1 'polypeptide(L)'
;TYTMRQKRSCPYVMLALENLRLYRDLKLRLKRSRRRPRGKKSRLRLKNELEMVIPENLNDTRSLRKRIAREAAFLIYTSQEKEYKQAKRKAAEILGVRILPSNREVADELDAIAEEIEGKARLKRLLRMRKEALEIMRCLEDYEPRLIGSVWRGTAHKNSDIDITVFSHDPRDVLKRIAKSNFKIIKVEENVIAEGEDKRSTFHIHLTLPSGDEAEIVVRDPRDRMKDEICEIYGDVIKGLSLIELKKILKSDPYRRFVPE
;
A
#
# COMPACT_ATOMS: atom_id res chain seq x y z
N THR A 1 -3.26 -18.04 -5.36
CA THR A 1 -3.23 -18.85 -4.12
C THR A 1 -1.81 -18.91 -3.57
N TYR A 2 -1.45 -17.97 -2.68
CA TYR A 2 -0.15 -17.94 -1.99
C TYR A 2 -0.12 -19.04 -0.91
N THR A 3 0.72 -20.06 -1.07
CA THR A 3 0.69 -21.27 -0.24
C THR A 3 1.30 -21.07 1.14
N MET A 4 0.78 -21.79 2.13
CA MET A 4 1.21 -21.83 3.54
C MET A 4 2.71 -22.08 3.77
N ARG A 5 3.46 -22.51 2.74
CA ARG A 5 4.92 -22.71 2.80
C ARG A 5 5.71 -21.39 2.85
N GLN A 6 5.24 -20.32 2.21
CA GLN A 6 5.98 -19.05 2.18
C GLN A 6 5.83 -18.18 3.44
N LYS A 7 4.84 -18.46 4.31
CA LYS A 7 4.75 -17.88 5.66
C LYS A 7 5.97 -18.19 6.55
N ARG A 8 6.76 -19.20 6.20
CA ARG A 8 7.87 -19.74 7.01
C ARG A 8 9.25 -19.22 6.62
N SER A 9 9.36 -18.38 5.59
CA SER A 9 10.65 -18.08 4.94
C SER A 9 11.41 -16.90 5.53
N CYS A 10 10.84 -16.16 6.48
CA CYS A 10 11.54 -15.08 7.17
C CYS A 10 11.80 -15.48 8.63
N PRO A 11 13.05 -15.82 9.00
CA PRO A 11 13.40 -16.26 10.35
C PRO A 11 12.95 -15.26 11.42
N TYR A 12 13.00 -13.96 11.10
CA TYR A 12 12.59 -12.88 12.00
C TYR A 12 11.08 -12.83 12.24
N VAL A 13 10.27 -13.15 11.23
CA VAL A 13 8.80 -13.19 11.32
C VAL A 13 8.34 -14.44 12.05
N MET A 14 9.00 -15.58 11.83
CA MET A 14 8.73 -16.81 12.59
C MET A 14 9.08 -16.64 14.07
N LEU A 15 10.26 -16.08 14.38
CA LEU A 15 10.62 -15.75 15.77
C LEU A 15 9.63 -14.77 16.39
N ALA A 16 9.24 -13.72 15.66
CA ALA A 16 8.30 -12.72 16.17
C ALA A 16 6.91 -13.31 16.42
N LEU A 17 6.37 -14.13 15.50
CA LEU A 17 5.06 -14.76 15.63
C LEU A 17 5.03 -15.84 16.71
N GLU A 18 6.10 -16.63 16.86
CA GLU A 18 6.25 -17.60 17.95
C GLU A 18 6.37 -16.88 19.30
N ASN A 19 7.18 -15.81 19.39
CA ASN A 19 7.26 -14.97 20.59
C ASN A 19 5.93 -14.30 20.93
N LEU A 20 5.15 -13.87 19.92
CA LEU A 20 3.81 -13.29 20.11
C LEU A 20 2.78 -14.31 20.60
N ARG A 21 2.81 -15.55 20.09
CA ARG A 21 1.98 -16.65 20.58
C ARG A 21 2.32 -17.01 22.01
N LEU A 22 3.61 -17.16 22.31
CA LEU A 22 4.11 -17.46 23.65
C LEU A 22 3.73 -16.35 24.64
N TYR A 23 3.86 -15.07 24.24
CA TYR A 23 3.43 -13.91 25.01
C TYR A 23 1.92 -13.92 25.30
N ARG A 24 1.07 -14.20 24.29
CA ARG A 24 -0.39 -14.30 24.47
C ARG A 24 -0.75 -15.39 25.48
N ASP A 25 -0.15 -16.57 25.38
CA ASP A 25 -0.40 -17.69 26.28
C ASP A 25 0.06 -17.41 27.71
N LEU A 26 1.26 -16.83 27.88
CA LEU A 26 1.77 -16.44 29.19
C LEU A 26 0.91 -15.34 29.84
N LYS A 27 0.44 -14.35 29.07
CA LYS A 27 -0.46 -13.29 29.56
C LYS A 27 -1.82 -13.85 29.99
N LEU A 28 -2.37 -14.82 29.25
CA LEU A 28 -3.60 -15.53 29.63
C LEU A 28 -3.41 -16.36 30.91
N ARG A 29 -2.30 -17.11 31.02
CA ARG A 29 -1.95 -17.87 32.23
C ARG A 29 -1.77 -16.97 33.44
N LEU A 30 -1.09 -15.83 33.27
CA LEU A 30 -0.92 -14.84 34.32
C LEU A 30 -2.28 -14.25 34.74
N LYS A 31 -3.16 -13.88 33.81
CA LYS A 31 -4.52 -13.38 34.12
C LYS A 31 -5.35 -14.42 34.89
N ARG A 32 -5.26 -15.71 34.52
CA ARG A 32 -5.92 -16.83 35.22
C ARG A 32 -5.34 -17.05 36.63
N SER A 33 -4.02 -16.93 36.79
CA SER A 33 -3.36 -17.06 38.09
C SER A 33 -3.74 -15.94 39.08
N ARG A 34 -4.15 -14.76 38.60
CA ARG A 34 -4.66 -13.68 39.46
C ARG A 34 -6.00 -14.00 40.13
N ARG A 35 -6.77 -14.94 39.57
CA ARG A 35 -8.09 -15.37 40.07
C ARG A 35 -8.02 -16.52 41.09
N ARG A 36 -6.85 -17.10 41.37
CA ARG A 36 -6.67 -18.20 42.33
C ARG A 36 -5.97 -17.70 43.61
N PRO A 37 -6.48 -17.96 44.82
CA PRO A 37 -5.91 -17.43 46.06
C PRO A 37 -4.53 -17.99 46.44
N ARG A 38 -4.15 -19.17 45.92
CA ARG A 38 -2.90 -19.87 46.28
C ARG A 38 -1.94 -19.90 45.09
N GLY A 39 -0.82 -19.16 45.18
CA GLY A 39 0.26 -19.27 44.21
C GLY A 39 1.11 -18.01 43.96
N LYS A 40 1.61 -17.32 45.01
CA LYS A 40 2.55 -16.18 44.83
C LYS A 40 3.80 -16.58 44.03
N LYS A 41 4.37 -17.78 44.26
CA LYS A 41 5.55 -18.30 43.54
C LYS A 41 5.29 -18.59 42.06
N SER A 42 4.14 -19.19 41.69
CA SER A 42 3.83 -19.46 40.27
C SER A 42 3.52 -18.18 39.49
N ARG A 43 2.92 -17.18 40.14
CA ARG A 43 2.72 -15.84 39.58
C ARG A 43 4.03 -15.13 39.30
N LEU A 44 4.99 -15.21 40.22
CA LEU A 44 6.31 -14.63 40.05
C LEU A 44 7.06 -15.32 38.90
N ARG A 45 7.01 -16.66 38.83
CA ARG A 45 7.60 -17.43 37.74
C ARG A 45 7.01 -17.07 36.37
N LEU A 46 5.69 -16.98 36.26
CA LEU A 46 5.02 -16.54 35.03
C LEU A 46 5.33 -15.08 34.66
N LYS A 47 5.57 -14.21 35.65
CA LYS A 47 6.04 -12.84 35.40
C LYS A 47 7.47 -12.85 34.84
N ASN A 48 8.38 -13.60 35.46
CA ASN A 48 9.78 -13.71 35.00
C ASN A 48 9.87 -14.37 33.62
N GLU A 49 9.07 -15.41 33.34
CA GLU A 49 8.96 -16.02 32.02
C GLU A 49 8.38 -15.06 30.99
N LEU A 50 7.38 -14.25 31.37
CA LEU A 50 6.86 -13.19 30.48
C LEU A 50 7.92 -12.11 30.22
N GLU A 51 8.72 -11.73 31.22
CA GLU A 51 9.82 -10.76 31.09
C GLU A 51 10.96 -11.28 30.19
N MET A 52 11.27 -12.58 30.23
CA MET A 52 12.28 -13.20 29.37
C MET A 52 11.85 -13.38 27.90
N VAL A 53 10.53 -13.44 27.63
CA VAL A 53 9.96 -13.55 26.27
C VAL A 53 9.77 -12.16 25.64
N ILE A 54 9.90 -11.11 26.44
CA ILE A 54 9.93 -9.73 25.99
C ILE A 54 11.38 -9.45 25.58
N PRO A 55 11.70 -9.26 24.28
CA PRO A 55 12.95 -8.57 23.95
C PRO A 55 12.89 -7.21 24.64
N GLU A 56 13.99 -6.77 25.27
CA GLU A 56 14.15 -5.59 26.15
C GLU A 56 13.58 -4.24 25.62
N ASN A 57 12.98 -4.21 24.44
CA ASN A 57 12.50 -3.05 23.70
C ASN A 57 10.96 -2.85 23.66
N LEU A 58 10.17 -3.46 24.56
CA LEU A 58 8.70 -3.20 24.61
C LEU A 58 8.29 -1.89 25.32
N ASN A 59 9.21 -1.23 26.04
CA ASN A 59 8.92 0.05 26.70
C ASN A 59 9.06 1.25 25.75
N ASP A 60 9.63 1.07 24.56
CA ASP A 60 9.67 2.12 23.55
C ASP A 60 8.41 2.06 22.68
N THR A 61 7.48 2.98 22.93
CA THR A 61 6.26 3.17 22.15
C THR A 61 6.58 3.34 20.66
N ARG A 62 7.74 3.91 20.31
CA ARG A 62 8.21 4.10 18.93
C ARG A 62 8.55 2.76 18.27
N SER A 63 9.30 1.91 18.96
CA SER A 63 9.58 0.52 18.55
C SER A 63 8.30 -0.29 18.35
N LEU A 64 7.31 -0.14 19.24
CA LEU A 64 6.03 -0.83 19.11
C LEU A 64 5.19 -0.32 17.92
N ARG A 65 5.12 1.00 17.70
CA ARG A 65 4.41 1.58 16.55
C ARG A 65 5.01 1.13 15.23
N LYS A 66 6.34 1.11 15.13
CA LYS A 66 7.06 0.60 13.95
C LYS A 66 6.72 -0.87 13.66
N ARG A 67 6.65 -1.72 14.69
CA ARG A 67 6.22 -3.12 14.54
C ARG A 67 4.78 -3.26 14.01
N ILE A 68 3.86 -2.42 14.49
CA ILE A 68 2.48 -2.41 13.96
C ILE A 68 2.47 -1.95 12.50
N ALA A 69 3.23 -0.91 12.16
CA ALA A 69 3.35 -0.42 10.79
C ALA A 69 3.85 -1.51 9.84
N ARG A 70 4.88 -2.24 10.26
CA ARG A 70 5.44 -3.35 9.49
C ARG A 70 4.46 -4.51 9.32
N GLU A 71 3.72 -4.88 10.36
CA GLU A 71 2.68 -5.91 10.26
C GLU A 71 1.55 -5.47 9.31
N ALA A 72 1.10 -4.21 9.40
CA ALA A 72 0.09 -3.66 8.49
C ALA A 72 0.60 -3.64 7.04
N ALA A 73 1.83 -3.22 6.82
CA ALA A 73 2.48 -3.25 5.51
C ALA A 73 2.57 -4.68 4.95
N PHE A 74 2.88 -5.67 5.79
CA PHE A 74 2.93 -7.06 5.37
C PHE A 74 1.55 -7.62 4.98
N LEU A 75 0.49 -7.22 5.70
CA LEU A 75 -0.89 -7.57 5.33
C LEU A 75 -1.26 -7.02 3.94
N ILE A 76 -0.86 -5.79 3.63
CA ILE A 76 -1.05 -5.18 2.31
C ILE A 76 -0.20 -5.89 1.25
N TYR A 77 1.08 -6.10 1.53
CA TYR A 77 2.02 -6.74 0.61
C TYR A 77 1.62 -8.17 0.23
N THR A 78 0.96 -8.88 1.14
CA THR A 78 0.46 -10.24 0.91
C THR A 78 -0.99 -10.28 0.42
N SER A 79 -1.57 -9.12 0.11
CA SER A 79 -2.96 -8.94 -0.36
C SER A 79 -4.01 -9.51 0.61
N GLN A 80 -3.68 -9.62 1.90
CA GLN A 80 -4.63 -10.00 2.95
C GLN A 80 -5.55 -8.84 3.31
N GLU A 81 -5.10 -7.61 3.10
CA GLU A 81 -5.85 -6.38 3.26
C GLU A 81 -5.54 -5.45 2.08
N LYS A 82 -6.56 -4.79 1.53
CA LYS A 82 -6.38 -3.83 0.42
C LYS A 82 -6.27 -2.39 0.92
N GLU A 83 -6.92 -2.07 2.03
CA GLU A 83 -7.01 -0.72 2.57
C GLU A 83 -6.08 -0.53 3.78
N TYR A 84 -5.37 0.59 3.83
CA TYR A 84 -4.50 0.98 4.96
C TYR A 84 -5.26 0.98 6.29
N LYS A 85 -6.49 1.49 6.31
CA LYS A 85 -7.30 1.56 7.53
C LYS A 85 -7.57 0.17 8.11
N GLN A 86 -7.92 -0.79 7.26
CA GLN A 86 -8.21 -2.17 7.66
C GLN A 86 -6.92 -2.90 8.08
N ALA A 87 -5.84 -2.75 7.29
CA ALA A 87 -4.52 -3.30 7.61
C ALA A 87 -4.00 -2.85 8.98
N LYS A 88 -4.09 -1.55 9.28
CA LYS A 88 -3.65 -0.99 10.57
C LYS A 88 -4.45 -1.55 11.74
N ARG A 89 -5.79 -1.63 11.61
CA ARG A 89 -6.67 -2.17 12.65
C ARG A 89 -6.37 -3.64 12.92
N LYS A 90 -6.23 -4.43 11.86
CA LYS A 90 -5.91 -5.87 11.96
C LYS A 90 -4.53 -6.11 12.54
N ALA A 91 -3.52 -5.34 12.14
CA ALA A 91 -2.18 -5.41 12.72
C ALA A 91 -2.19 -5.11 14.24
N ALA A 92 -2.91 -4.07 14.66
CA ALA A 92 -3.06 -3.73 16.07
C ALA A 92 -3.78 -4.83 16.86
N GLU A 93 -4.82 -5.46 16.28
CA GLU A 93 -5.51 -6.60 16.87
C GLU A 93 -4.58 -7.84 17.01
N ILE A 94 -3.81 -8.16 15.96
CA ILE A 94 -2.81 -9.24 15.97
C ILE A 94 -1.77 -9.01 17.07
N LEU A 95 -1.35 -7.77 17.28
CA LEU A 95 -0.36 -7.44 18.30
C LEU A 95 -0.97 -7.18 19.69
N GLY A 96 -2.30 -7.12 19.81
CA GLY A 96 -3.02 -6.92 21.07
C GLY A 96 -2.85 -5.52 21.67
N VAL A 97 -2.75 -4.51 20.80
CA VAL A 97 -2.43 -3.11 21.13
C VAL A 97 -3.49 -2.18 20.54
N ARG A 98 -3.58 -0.95 21.07
CA ARG A 98 -4.55 0.07 20.61
C ARG A 98 -3.94 1.19 19.79
N ILE A 99 -2.62 1.23 19.69
CA ILE A 99 -1.89 2.25 18.93
C ILE A 99 -2.02 1.91 17.45
N LEU A 100 -2.25 2.92 16.62
CA LEU A 100 -2.23 2.80 15.16
C LEU A 100 -1.11 3.66 14.57
N PRO A 101 -0.40 3.17 13.56
CA PRO A 101 0.57 3.97 12.82
C PRO A 101 -0.12 4.94 11.86
N SER A 102 0.62 5.92 11.35
CA SER A 102 0.20 6.75 10.23
C SER A 102 0.22 5.96 8.92
N ASN A 103 -0.42 6.49 7.86
CA ASN A 103 -0.31 5.87 6.53
C ASN A 103 1.14 5.93 6.02
N ARG A 104 1.85 7.04 6.29
CA ARG A 104 3.27 7.20 5.96
C ARG A 104 4.12 6.09 6.57
N GLU A 105 3.99 5.85 7.88
CA GLU A 105 4.76 4.79 8.56
C GLU A 105 4.50 3.40 7.95
N VAL A 106 3.26 3.10 7.55
CA VAL A 106 2.93 1.85 6.87
C VAL A 106 3.52 1.81 5.46
N ALA A 107 3.48 2.91 4.71
CA ALA A 107 4.04 3.00 3.36
C ALA A 107 5.57 2.85 3.37
N ASP A 108 6.25 3.45 4.34
CA ASP A 108 7.69 3.32 4.52
C ASP A 108 8.08 1.86 4.81
N GLU A 109 7.33 1.16 5.67
CA GLU A 109 7.56 -0.27 5.93
C GLU A 109 7.16 -1.16 4.74
N LEU A 110 6.14 -0.78 3.96
CA LEU A 110 5.78 -1.49 2.72
C LEU A 110 6.88 -1.38 1.67
N ASP A 111 7.46 -0.18 1.54
CA ASP A 111 8.62 0.09 0.69
C ASP A 111 9.83 -0.75 1.11
N ALA A 112 10.11 -0.80 2.42
CA ALA A 112 11.19 -1.62 2.98
C ALA A 112 10.96 -3.12 2.74
N ILE A 113 9.75 -3.63 3.00
CA ILE A 113 9.40 -5.03 2.74
C ILE A 113 9.55 -5.38 1.25
N ALA A 114 9.11 -4.49 0.35
CA ALA A 114 9.24 -4.71 -1.09
C ALA A 114 10.72 -4.74 -1.51
N GLU A 115 11.56 -3.86 -0.96
CA GLU A 115 13.01 -3.86 -1.22
C GLU A 115 13.67 -5.15 -0.71
N GLU A 116 13.37 -5.56 0.53
CA GLU A 116 13.92 -6.77 1.13
C GLU A 116 13.56 -8.04 0.36
N ILE A 117 12.32 -8.13 -0.16
CA ILE A 117 11.82 -9.35 -0.83
C ILE A 117 12.15 -9.36 -2.32
N GLU A 118 12.04 -8.22 -3.00
CA GLU A 118 12.09 -8.14 -4.47
C GLU A 118 13.44 -7.60 -4.99
N GLY A 119 14.12 -6.77 -4.20
CA GLY A 119 15.38 -6.12 -4.55
C GLY A 119 15.38 -5.57 -5.98
N LYS A 120 16.39 -5.95 -6.78
CA LYS A 120 16.57 -5.48 -8.16
C LYS A 120 15.40 -5.79 -9.10
N ALA A 121 14.56 -6.79 -8.81
CA ALA A 121 13.39 -7.09 -9.65
C ALA A 121 12.38 -5.93 -9.64
N ARG A 122 12.33 -5.20 -8.53
CA ARG A 122 11.49 -4.01 -8.36
C ARG A 122 11.85 -2.89 -9.33
N LEU A 123 13.14 -2.63 -9.53
CA LEU A 123 13.62 -1.62 -10.48
C LEU A 123 13.23 -2.00 -11.91
N LYS A 124 13.38 -3.27 -12.30
CA LYS A 124 12.96 -3.74 -13.62
C LYS A 124 11.46 -3.55 -13.84
N ARG A 125 10.63 -3.84 -12.82
CA ARG A 125 9.18 -3.60 -12.87
C ARG A 125 8.87 -2.11 -13.01
N LEU A 126 9.48 -1.25 -12.19
CA LEU A 126 9.25 0.19 -12.24
C LEU A 126 9.55 0.76 -13.63
N LEU A 127 10.68 0.37 -14.23
CA LEU A 127 11.03 0.79 -15.58
C LEU A 127 9.99 0.33 -16.61
N ARG A 128 9.54 -0.93 -16.52
CA ARG A 128 8.51 -1.48 -17.40
C ARG A 128 7.19 -0.73 -17.26
N MET A 129 6.67 -0.61 -16.04
CA MET A 129 5.42 0.10 -15.74
C MET A 129 5.47 1.57 -16.17
N ARG A 130 6.61 2.26 -16.03
CA ARG A 130 6.78 3.64 -16.54
C ARG A 130 6.74 3.72 -18.07
N LYS A 131 7.31 2.74 -18.78
CA LYS A 131 7.21 2.67 -20.25
C LYS A 131 5.79 2.42 -20.71
N GLU A 132 5.11 1.49 -20.04
CA GLU A 132 3.72 1.14 -20.30
C GLU A 132 2.76 2.30 -19.99
N ALA A 133 2.98 3.00 -18.87
CA ALA A 133 2.28 4.25 -18.58
C ALA A 133 2.48 5.26 -19.71
N LEU A 134 3.71 5.42 -20.22
CA LEU A 134 3.97 6.33 -21.34
C LEU A 134 3.17 5.94 -22.59
N GLU A 135 3.01 4.65 -22.87
CA GLU A 135 2.19 4.18 -24.01
C GLU A 135 0.71 4.54 -23.84
N ILE A 136 0.13 4.29 -22.65
CA ILE A 136 -1.24 4.68 -22.34
C ILE A 136 -1.41 6.20 -22.46
N MET A 137 -0.50 6.97 -21.85
CA MET A 137 -0.56 8.43 -21.86
C MET A 137 -0.42 9.01 -23.28
N ARG A 138 0.33 8.36 -24.19
CA ARG A 138 0.38 8.79 -25.61
C ARG A 138 -0.94 8.53 -26.34
N CYS A 139 -1.64 7.45 -26.00
CA CYS A 139 -2.97 7.18 -26.55
C CYS A 139 -4.00 8.23 -26.10
N LEU A 140 -3.79 8.80 -24.90
CA LEU A 140 -4.69 9.75 -24.25
C LEU A 140 -4.14 11.19 -24.23
N GLU A 141 -3.20 11.55 -25.10
CA GLU A 141 -2.52 12.87 -25.05
C GLU A 141 -3.51 14.05 -25.07
N ASP A 142 -4.60 13.93 -25.85
CA ASP A 142 -5.67 14.93 -25.96
C ASP A 142 -6.43 15.19 -24.64
N TYR A 143 -6.28 14.32 -23.63
CA TYR A 143 -7.00 14.37 -22.36
C TYR A 143 -6.10 14.74 -21.17
N GLU A 144 -4.93 15.32 -21.44
CA GLU A 144 -3.97 15.82 -20.45
C GLU A 144 -3.62 14.77 -19.37
N PRO A 145 -3.07 13.62 -19.77
CA PRO A 145 -2.88 12.52 -18.86
C PRO A 145 -1.76 12.78 -17.86
N ARG A 146 -2.00 12.37 -16.61
CA ARG A 146 -1.05 12.46 -15.50
C ARG A 146 -0.89 11.11 -14.84
N LEU A 147 0.35 10.60 -14.81
CA LEU A 147 0.72 9.40 -14.07
C LEU A 147 0.77 9.72 -12.57
N ILE A 148 0.00 8.98 -11.77
CA ILE A 148 -0.07 9.11 -10.31
C ILE A 148 0.20 7.74 -9.65
N GLY A 149 -0.12 7.62 -8.35
CA GLY A 149 0.05 6.38 -7.59
C GLY A 149 1.49 5.95 -7.27
N SER A 150 1.76 4.65 -7.29
CA SER A 150 3.07 4.11 -6.87
C SER A 150 4.16 4.23 -7.95
N VAL A 151 3.77 4.21 -9.22
CA VAL A 151 4.68 4.21 -10.38
C VAL A 151 5.35 5.57 -10.56
N TRP A 152 4.63 6.68 -10.39
CA TRP A 152 5.29 7.99 -10.41
C TRP A 152 6.18 8.17 -9.18
N ARG A 153 5.73 7.79 -7.97
CA ARG A 153 6.53 7.90 -6.73
C ARG A 153 7.84 7.13 -6.79
N GLY A 154 7.93 6.14 -7.67
CA GLY A 154 9.07 5.24 -7.77
C GLY A 154 9.05 4.15 -6.69
N THR A 155 7.86 3.87 -6.13
CA THR A 155 7.66 2.90 -5.05
C THR A 155 6.82 1.69 -5.50
N ALA A 156 6.67 1.46 -6.80
CA ALA A 156 5.94 0.31 -7.32
C ALA A 156 6.52 -1.02 -6.79
N HIS A 157 5.65 -1.95 -6.43
CA HIS A 157 5.97 -3.30 -5.96
C HIS A 157 5.13 -4.32 -6.75
N LYS A 158 5.25 -5.62 -6.43
CA LYS A 158 4.59 -6.69 -7.22
C LYS A 158 3.06 -6.64 -7.31
N ASN A 159 2.38 -5.89 -6.43
CA ASN A 159 0.92 -5.74 -6.45
C ASN A 159 0.50 -4.33 -6.87
N SER A 160 1.43 -3.53 -7.40
CA SER A 160 1.13 -2.20 -7.90
C SER A 160 0.53 -2.27 -9.28
N ASP A 161 -0.45 -1.41 -9.51
CA ASP A 161 -1.03 -1.01 -10.79
C ASP A 161 -0.43 0.32 -11.27
N ILE A 162 -0.74 0.65 -12.53
CA ILE A 162 -0.44 1.95 -13.16
C ILE A 162 -1.66 2.86 -13.01
N ASP A 163 -1.55 3.88 -12.18
CA ASP A 163 -2.63 4.84 -11.97
C ASP A 163 -2.46 6.08 -12.87
N ILE A 164 -3.44 6.36 -13.72
CA ILE A 164 -3.45 7.53 -14.61
C ILE A 164 -4.73 8.34 -14.40
N THR A 165 -4.59 9.65 -14.26
CA THR A 165 -5.72 10.58 -14.29
C THR A 165 -5.78 11.29 -15.65
N VAL A 166 -6.98 11.46 -16.18
CA VAL A 166 -7.27 12.23 -17.39
C VAL A 166 -8.48 13.12 -17.18
N PHE A 167 -8.66 14.11 -18.05
CA PHE A 167 -9.75 15.08 -17.96
C PHE A 167 -10.61 15.07 -19.21
N SER A 168 -11.92 14.87 -19.05
CA SER A 168 -12.88 14.90 -20.17
C SER A 168 -14.26 15.31 -19.69
N HIS A 169 -14.98 16.11 -20.48
CA HIS A 169 -16.40 16.41 -20.24
C HIS A 169 -17.29 15.19 -20.48
N ASP A 170 -16.87 14.28 -21.36
CA ASP A 170 -17.52 12.98 -21.57
C ASP A 170 -16.52 11.84 -21.31
N PRO A 171 -16.66 11.06 -20.23
CA PRO A 171 -15.77 9.93 -19.96
C PRO A 171 -15.89 8.81 -21.00
N ARG A 172 -17.00 8.73 -21.75
CA ARG A 172 -17.19 7.73 -22.80
C ARG A 172 -16.25 7.97 -23.99
N ASP A 173 -15.80 9.20 -24.23
CA ASP A 173 -14.83 9.48 -25.29
C ASP A 173 -13.43 8.94 -24.97
N VAL A 174 -13.01 9.02 -23.70
CA VAL A 174 -11.79 8.38 -23.21
C VAL A 174 -11.89 6.86 -23.38
N LEU A 175 -13.03 6.27 -23.02
CA LEU A 175 -13.27 4.83 -23.19
C LEU A 175 -13.18 4.40 -24.66
N LYS A 176 -13.80 5.15 -25.58
CA LYS A 176 -13.72 4.88 -27.03
C LYS A 176 -12.28 4.99 -27.54
N ARG A 177 -11.49 5.95 -27.04
CA ARG A 177 -10.08 6.11 -27.40
C ARG A 177 -9.26 4.88 -26.99
N ILE A 178 -9.41 4.42 -25.74
CA ILE A 178 -8.74 3.21 -25.25
C ILE A 178 -9.21 1.96 -25.97
N ALA A 179 -10.49 1.82 -26.29
CA ALA A 179 -11.01 0.66 -27.00
C ALA A 179 -10.40 0.47 -28.41
N LYS A 180 -9.79 1.50 -29.00
CA LYS A 180 -9.06 1.44 -30.27
C LYS A 180 -7.57 1.11 -30.12
N SER A 181 -7.09 0.98 -28.89
CA SER A 181 -5.71 0.60 -28.57
C SER A 181 -5.54 -0.91 -28.49
N ASN A 182 -4.32 -1.36 -28.18
CA ASN A 182 -3.99 -2.76 -27.91
C ASN A 182 -4.20 -3.17 -26.43
N PHE A 183 -4.70 -2.29 -25.57
CA PHE A 183 -4.95 -2.58 -24.16
C PHE A 183 -6.29 -3.28 -23.97
N LYS A 184 -6.35 -4.29 -23.09
CA LYS A 184 -7.58 -5.02 -22.81
C LYS A 184 -8.35 -4.34 -21.68
N ILE A 185 -9.54 -3.83 -21.96
CA ILE A 185 -10.44 -3.30 -20.93
C ILE A 185 -11.03 -4.48 -20.13
N ILE A 186 -10.82 -4.48 -18.82
CA ILE A 186 -11.29 -5.52 -17.89
C ILE A 186 -12.62 -5.10 -17.25
N LYS A 187 -12.71 -3.83 -16.85
CA LYS A 187 -13.78 -3.31 -16.02
C LYS A 187 -13.94 -1.82 -16.24
N VAL A 188 -15.18 -1.35 -16.19
CA VAL A 188 -15.52 0.07 -16.21
C VAL A 188 -16.48 0.32 -15.05
N GLU A 189 -16.18 1.29 -14.21
CA GLU A 189 -17.01 1.69 -13.07
C GLU A 189 -17.34 3.17 -13.14
N GLU A 190 -18.58 3.51 -12.79
CA GLU A 190 -19.04 4.88 -12.72
C GLU A 190 -19.67 5.08 -11.34
N ASN A 191 -18.99 5.85 -10.50
CA ASN A 191 -19.44 6.14 -9.14
C ASN A 191 -19.93 7.58 -9.09
N VAL A 192 -21.19 7.77 -8.70
CA VAL A 192 -21.72 9.11 -8.45
C VAL A 192 -21.41 9.49 -7.01
N ILE A 193 -20.46 10.40 -6.82
CA ILE A 193 -20.18 11.02 -5.53
C ILE A 193 -21.12 12.23 -5.41
N ALA A 194 -22.09 12.13 -4.50
CA ALA A 194 -22.88 13.29 -4.10
C ALA A 194 -22.08 14.10 -3.05
N GLU A 195 -21.39 15.16 -3.47
CA GLU A 195 -20.82 16.16 -2.58
C GLU A 195 -21.64 17.46 -2.66
N GLY A 196 -22.63 17.61 -1.78
CA GLY A 196 -23.48 18.80 -1.74
C GLY A 196 -24.43 18.91 -2.94
N GLU A 197 -24.58 20.11 -3.51
CA GLU A 197 -25.44 20.38 -4.68
C GLU A 197 -24.79 19.96 -6.02
N ASP A 198 -23.47 19.70 -6.03
CA ASP A 198 -22.74 19.25 -7.21
C ASP A 198 -22.68 17.71 -7.25
N LYS A 199 -23.41 17.10 -8.18
CA LYS A 199 -23.20 15.67 -8.52
C LYS A 199 -21.88 15.55 -9.27
N ARG A 200 -20.88 14.91 -8.67
CA ARG A 200 -19.62 14.56 -9.35
C ARG A 200 -19.61 13.05 -9.60
N SER A 201 -19.40 12.63 -10.84
CA SER A 201 -19.15 11.21 -11.13
C SER A 201 -17.66 10.98 -11.30
N THR A 202 -17.13 9.92 -10.70
CA THR A 202 -15.80 9.40 -11.04
C THR A 202 -15.97 8.20 -11.94
N PHE A 203 -15.26 8.22 -13.08
CA PHE A 203 -15.34 7.17 -14.08
C PHE A 203 -13.99 6.46 -14.16
N HIS A 204 -13.99 5.17 -13.85
CA HIS A 204 -12.80 4.36 -13.71
C HIS A 204 -12.76 3.32 -14.84
N ILE A 205 -11.63 3.22 -15.53
CA ILE A 205 -11.40 2.25 -16.59
C ILE A 205 -10.20 1.39 -16.19
N HIS A 206 -10.43 0.10 -15.95
CA HIS A 206 -9.36 -0.84 -15.59
C HIS A 206 -8.92 -1.63 -16.81
N LEU A 207 -7.60 -1.70 -17.01
CA LEU A 207 -6.95 -2.30 -18.17
C LEU A 207 -5.97 -3.41 -17.73
N THR A 208 -5.81 -4.43 -18.58
CA THR A 208 -4.63 -5.31 -18.58
C THR A 208 -3.76 -4.97 -19.78
N LEU A 209 -2.45 -4.84 -19.53
CA LEU A 209 -1.45 -4.62 -20.57
C LEU A 209 -0.85 -5.95 -21.07
N PRO A 210 -0.19 -5.97 -22.25
CA PRO A 210 0.43 -7.17 -22.79
C PRO A 210 1.46 -7.84 -21.86
N SER A 211 2.09 -7.07 -20.96
CA SER A 211 3.02 -7.58 -19.94
C SER A 211 2.34 -8.34 -18.79
N GLY A 212 1.01 -8.21 -18.66
CA GLY A 212 0.23 -8.67 -17.53
C GLY A 212 0.12 -7.65 -16.39
N ASP A 213 0.79 -6.49 -16.48
CA ASP A 213 0.57 -5.40 -15.53
C ASP A 213 -0.85 -4.80 -15.73
N GLU A 214 -1.42 -4.29 -14.64
CA GLU A 214 -2.74 -3.67 -14.62
C GLU A 214 -2.61 -2.14 -14.59
N ALA A 215 -3.60 -1.44 -15.16
CA ALA A 215 -3.70 0.01 -15.09
C ALA A 215 -5.12 0.45 -14.75
N GLU A 216 -5.24 1.52 -13.99
CA GLU A 216 -6.48 2.24 -13.74
C GLU A 216 -6.40 3.63 -14.37
N ILE A 217 -7.39 3.98 -15.18
CA ILE A 217 -7.58 5.33 -15.68
C ILE A 217 -8.79 5.94 -14.99
N VAL A 218 -8.57 7.02 -14.25
CA VAL A 218 -9.63 7.81 -13.63
C VAL A 218 -9.90 9.02 -14.51
N VAL A 219 -11.12 9.10 -15.05
CA VAL A 219 -11.58 10.26 -15.81
C VAL A 219 -12.25 11.25 -14.87
N ARG A 220 -11.77 12.47 -14.88
CA ARG A 220 -12.27 13.60 -14.07
C ARG A 220 -12.87 14.68 -14.93
N ASP A 221 -13.69 15.51 -14.31
CA ASP A 221 -14.23 16.71 -14.94
C ASP A 221 -13.10 17.73 -15.19
N PRO A 222 -13.03 18.37 -16.37
CA PRO A 222 -12.04 19.40 -16.66
C PRO A 222 -12.02 20.57 -15.67
N ARG A 223 -13.12 20.84 -14.95
CA ARG A 223 -13.18 21.85 -13.88
C ARG A 223 -12.30 21.49 -12.67
N ASP A 224 -11.96 20.21 -12.51
CA ASP A 224 -11.11 19.73 -11.41
C ASP A 224 -9.61 19.82 -11.72
N ARG A 225 -9.21 20.26 -12.92
CA ARG A 225 -7.79 20.36 -13.33
C ARG A 225 -6.92 21.18 -12.39
N MET A 226 -7.48 22.25 -11.83
CA MET A 226 -6.77 23.19 -10.97
C MET A 226 -6.89 22.86 -9.48
N LYS A 227 -7.58 21.76 -9.14
CA LYS A 227 -7.74 21.34 -7.75
C LYS A 227 -6.51 20.53 -7.35
N ASP A 228 -5.73 21.10 -6.45
CA ASP A 228 -4.65 20.37 -5.80
C ASP A 228 -5.25 19.28 -4.89
N GLU A 229 -4.91 18.03 -5.17
CA GLU A 229 -5.26 16.91 -4.32
C GLU A 229 -4.12 16.60 -3.35
N ILE A 230 -4.47 16.33 -2.09
CA ILE A 230 -3.51 15.95 -1.06
C ILE A 230 -3.40 14.43 -1.00
N CYS A 231 -2.17 13.94 -1.02
CA CYS A 231 -1.89 12.52 -0.88
C CYS A 231 -2.19 12.04 0.55
N GLU A 232 -3.14 11.11 0.71
CA GLU A 232 -3.49 10.56 2.02
C GLU A 232 -2.36 9.76 2.71
N ILE A 233 -1.35 9.36 1.94
CA ILE A 233 -0.19 8.61 2.45
C ILE A 233 0.90 9.56 2.92
N TYR A 234 1.26 10.52 2.07
CA TYR A 234 2.46 11.35 2.24
C TYR A 234 2.16 12.79 2.69
N GLY A 235 0.91 13.24 2.60
CA GLY A 235 0.47 14.57 3.03
C GLY A 235 0.85 15.72 2.08
N ASP A 236 1.53 15.44 0.98
CA ASP A 236 1.92 16.41 -0.04
C ASP A 236 0.89 16.49 -1.18
N VAL A 237 0.94 17.58 -1.94
CA VAL A 237 0.15 17.73 -3.16
C VAL A 237 0.57 16.67 -4.18
N ILE A 238 -0.42 15.98 -4.78
CA ILE A 238 -0.20 14.97 -5.81
C ILE A 238 0.29 15.64 -7.09
N LYS A 239 1.61 15.79 -7.13
CA LYS A 239 2.49 16.00 -8.28
C LYS A 239 1.99 15.21 -9.48
N GLY A 240 2.26 13.92 -9.44
CA GLY A 240 2.22 13.07 -10.63
C GLY A 240 3.28 13.46 -11.67
N LEU A 241 3.23 12.81 -12.83
CA LEU A 241 4.05 13.16 -13.99
C LEU A 241 3.17 13.36 -15.22
N SER A 242 3.35 14.49 -15.91
CA SER A 242 2.80 14.68 -17.25
C SER A 242 3.51 13.78 -18.27
N LEU A 243 2.93 13.66 -19.46
CA LEU A 243 3.51 12.88 -20.56
C LEU A 243 4.95 13.32 -20.89
N ILE A 244 5.20 14.64 -20.90
CA ILE A 244 6.51 15.22 -21.19
C ILE A 244 7.51 14.93 -20.06
N GLU A 245 7.10 15.09 -18.81
CA GLU A 245 7.95 14.82 -17.65
C GLU A 245 8.32 13.33 -17.54
N LEU A 246 7.36 12.43 -17.74
CA LEU A 246 7.61 10.98 -17.74
C LEU A 246 8.59 10.59 -18.84
N LYS A 247 8.43 11.14 -20.05
CA LYS A 247 9.37 10.93 -21.17
C LYS A 247 10.77 11.42 -20.83
N LYS A 248 10.91 12.55 -20.13
CA LYS A 248 12.20 13.08 -19.69
C LYS A 248 12.85 12.17 -18.64
N ILE A 249 12.10 11.76 -17.63
CA ILE A 249 12.56 10.87 -16.55
C ILE A 249 13.02 9.53 -17.10
N LEU A 250 12.26 8.92 -18.01
CA LEU A 250 12.65 7.66 -18.65
C LEU A 250 13.99 7.73 -19.40
N LYS A 251 14.38 8.92 -19.88
CA LYS A 251 15.68 9.15 -20.54
C LYS A 251 16.81 9.46 -19.55
N SER A 252 16.53 10.22 -18.49
CA SER A 252 17.57 10.73 -17.58
C SER A 252 17.80 9.81 -16.38
N ASP A 253 16.74 9.49 -15.65
CA ASP A 253 16.79 8.67 -14.44
C ASP A 253 15.44 7.93 -14.28
N PRO A 254 15.28 6.77 -14.95
CA PRO A 254 14.03 6.04 -14.92
C PRO A 254 13.68 5.45 -13.55
N TYR A 255 14.59 5.52 -12.56
CA TYR A 255 14.39 4.98 -11.21
C TYR A 255 14.18 6.08 -10.16
N ARG A 256 14.17 7.35 -10.58
CA ARG A 256 13.95 8.50 -9.70
C ARG A 256 12.72 8.32 -8.83
N ARG A 257 12.88 8.54 -7.52
CA ARG A 257 11.80 8.55 -6.53
C ARG A 257 11.29 9.98 -6.29
N PHE A 258 10.01 10.08 -5.96
CA PHE A 258 9.31 11.34 -5.70
C PHE A 258 8.52 11.25 -4.38
N VAL A 259 9.14 10.66 -3.36
CA VAL A 259 8.58 10.57 -2.01
C VAL A 259 9.09 11.78 -1.22
N PRO A 260 8.22 12.58 -0.57
CA PRO A 260 8.67 13.71 0.24
C PRO A 260 9.45 13.22 1.46
N GLU A 261 10.42 14.01 1.91
CA GLU A 261 11.18 13.71 3.13
C GLU A 261 10.28 13.59 4.36
#